data_AF-A0A9D4LZL5-F1
#
_entry.id   AF-A0A9D4LZL5-F1
#
_cell.length_a   1.000
_cell.length_b   1.000
_cell.length_c   1.000
_cell.angle_alpha   90.00
_cell.angle_beta   90.00
_cell.angle_gamma   90.00
#
_symmetry.space_group_name_H-M   'P 1'
#
loop_
_entity.id
_entity.type
_entity.pdbx_description
1 polymer ?
#
loop_
_entity_poly.entity_id
_entity_poly.type
_entity_poly.pdbx_seq_one_letter_code
_entity_poly.pdbx_strand_id
1 'polypeptide(L)'
;MNLQLEFCRLPGKKYQRPVNDKFSFFKDKERVIKRYREQRKSDRENESSDAHSNEASTTDTVSKKRVRVSEDFPERVRKARSSLIPFLQESLEAGKNAYPRFDKLIVYGRSYVYDENKNRPVPSFI
;
A
#
# COMPACT_ATOMS: atom_id res chain seq x y z
N MET A 1 -24.96 -10.95 -3.08
CA MET A 1 -23.93 -10.43 -4.01
C MET A 1 -22.57 -10.63 -3.37
N ASN A 2 -21.77 -11.57 -3.87
CA ASN A 2 -20.46 -11.94 -3.31
C ASN A 2 -19.38 -11.00 -3.87
N LEU A 3 -18.81 -10.14 -3.03
CA LEU A 3 -17.66 -9.31 -3.36
C LEU A 3 -16.37 -10.02 -2.94
N GLN A 4 -15.69 -10.62 -3.90
CA GLN A 4 -14.37 -11.22 -3.70
C GLN A 4 -13.32 -10.11 -3.55
N LEU A 5 -12.78 -9.99 -2.33
CA LEU A 5 -11.67 -9.12 -1.97
C LEU A 5 -10.33 -9.66 -2.53
N GLU A 6 -9.74 -8.94 -3.47
CA GLU A 6 -8.30 -9.03 -3.76
C GLU A 6 -7.58 -7.81 -3.16
N PHE A 7 -7.21 -7.95 -1.89
CA PHE A 7 -6.09 -7.19 -1.31
C PHE A 7 -4.80 -7.90 -1.70
N CYS A 8 -3.65 -7.20 -1.74
CA CYS A 8 -2.35 -7.82 -1.94
C CYS A 8 -2.10 -8.92 -0.88
N ARG A 9 -2.51 -10.16 -1.20
CA ARG A 9 -2.31 -11.36 -0.40
C ARG A 9 -0.85 -11.74 -0.55
N LEU A 10 -0.07 -11.54 0.51
CA LEU A 10 1.09 -12.41 0.70
C LEU A 10 0.54 -13.83 0.95
N PRO A 11 1.18 -14.89 0.40
CA PRO A 11 0.78 -16.26 0.66
C PRO A 11 1.07 -16.59 2.12
N GLY A 12 0.06 -16.48 2.98
CA GLY A 12 0.21 -16.69 4.41
C GLY A 12 -1.11 -17.02 5.08
N LYS A 13 -1.35 -18.33 5.28
CA LYS A 13 -2.38 -18.98 6.11
C LYS A 13 -3.85 -18.63 5.80
N LYS A 14 -4.58 -19.68 5.41
CA LYS A 14 -5.92 -19.76 4.82
C LYS A 14 -7.09 -18.95 5.43
N TYR A 15 -6.99 -18.26 6.57
CA TYR A 15 -8.16 -17.62 7.21
C TYR A 15 -7.83 -16.43 8.14
N GLN A 16 -7.31 -15.31 7.61
CA GLN A 16 -7.43 -14.03 8.31
C GLN A 16 -8.27 -13.08 7.45
N ARG A 17 -9.52 -12.85 7.89
CA ARG A 17 -10.38 -11.83 7.29
C ARG A 17 -9.81 -10.46 7.66
N PRO A 18 -9.79 -9.48 6.74
CA PRO A 18 -9.45 -8.12 7.09
C PRO A 18 -10.44 -7.59 8.14
N VAL A 19 -9.92 -6.87 9.13
CA VAL A 19 -10.74 -6.16 10.11
C VAL A 19 -11.00 -4.77 9.55
N ASN A 20 -12.27 -4.47 9.27
CA ASN A 20 -12.68 -3.15 8.82
C ASN A 20 -13.14 -2.34 10.03
N ASP A 21 -12.43 -1.25 10.31
CA ASP A 21 -12.76 -0.35 11.42
C ASP A 21 -13.37 0.96 10.90
N LYS A 22 -14.34 1.50 11.65
CA LYS A 22 -15.04 2.75 11.32
C LYS A 22 -14.62 3.82 12.31
N PHE A 23 -13.95 4.85 11.79
CA PHE A 23 -13.58 6.01 12.59
C PHE A 23 -14.69 7.05 12.57
N SER A 24 -15.03 7.59 13.74
CA SER A 24 -15.97 8.70 13.87
C SER A 24 -15.44 9.99 13.22
N PHE A 25 -14.12 10.18 13.21
CA PHE A 25 -13.47 11.36 12.67
C PHE A 25 -12.39 11.01 11.65
N PHE A 26 -12.37 11.74 10.53
CA PHE A 26 -11.37 11.59 9.48
C PHE A 26 -9.93 11.77 10.02
N LYS A 27 -9.73 12.72 10.94
CA LYS A 27 -8.43 13.02 11.56
C LYS A 27 -7.85 11.83 12.33
N ASP A 28 -8.71 11.01 12.96
CA ASP A 28 -8.25 9.87 13.75
C ASP A 28 -7.78 8.73 12.82
N LYS A 29 -8.53 8.47 11.75
CA LYS A 29 -8.12 7.56 10.68
C LYS A 29 -6.76 7.96 10.10
N GLU A 30 -6.60 9.24 9.77
CA GLU A 30 -5.36 9.77 9.19
C GLU A 30 -4.18 9.61 10.16
N ARG A 31 -4.39 9.90 11.45
CA ARG A 31 -3.38 9.73 12.50
C ARG A 31 -2.92 8.28 12.63
N VAL A 32 -3.86 7.32 12.62
CA VAL A 32 -3.55 5.88 12.69
C VAL A 32 -2.72 5.44 11.49
N ILE A 33 -3.13 5.83 10.28
CA ILE A 33 -2.40 5.49 9.05
C ILE A 33 -1.00 6.12 9.03
N LYS A 34 -0.87 7.38 9.46
CA LYS A 34 0.40 8.08 9.51
C LYS A 34 1.38 7.40 10.47
N ARG A 35 0.96 7.12 11.70
CA ARG A 35 1.77 6.40 12.70
C ARG A 35 2.21 5.03 12.21
N TYR A 36 1.31 4.29 11.56
CA TYR A 36 1.65 3.00 10.98
C TYR A 36 2.72 3.10 9.89
N ARG A 37 2.65 4.12 9.01
CA ARG A 37 3.66 4.35 7.97
C ARG A 37 5.02 4.69 8.56
N GLU A 38 5.05 5.52 9.60
CA GLU A 38 6.27 5.87 10.34
C GLU A 38 6.90 4.65 11.01
N GLN A 39 6.10 3.86 11.73
CA GLN A 39 6.57 2.63 12.39
C GLN A 39 7.13 1.60 11.39
N ARG A 40 6.51 1.45 10.22
CA ARG A 40 7.03 0.54 9.19
C ARG A 40 8.36 1.01 8.61
N LYS A 41 8.63 2.32 8.63
CA LYS A 41 9.91 2.87 8.20
C LYS A 41 10.99 2.55 9.24
N SER A 42 10.72 2.76 10.52
CA SER A 42 11.66 2.41 11.60
C SER A 42 11.93 0.91 11.68
N ASP A 43 10.91 0.07 11.50
CA ASP A 43 11.09 -1.40 11.49
C ASP A 43 12.05 -1.85 10.38
N ARG A 44 12.01 -1.21 9.19
CA ARG A 44 12.94 -1.53 8.09
C ARG A 44 14.37 -1.07 8.37
N GLU A 45 14.52 0.06 9.05
CA GLU A 45 15.83 0.59 9.44
C GLU A 45 16.48 -0.32 10.49
N ASN A 46 15.70 -0.80 11.47
CA ASN A 46 16.18 -1.72 12.51
C ASN A 46 16.47 -3.14 11.96
N GLU A 47 15.68 -3.66 11.03
CA GLU A 47 15.96 -4.94 10.36
C GLU A 47 17.29 -4.90 9.57
N SER A 48 17.76 -3.71 9.15
CA SER A 48 19.02 -3.55 8.43
C SER A 48 20.26 -3.50 9.33
N SER A 49 20.10 -3.24 10.64
CA SER A 49 21.21 -3.20 11.61
C SER A 49 21.51 -4.55 12.26
N ASP A 50 20.56 -5.49 12.24
CA ASP A 50 20.67 -6.78 12.95
C ASP A 50 21.29 -7.90 12.09
N ALA A 51 21.72 -7.61 10.86
CA ALA A 51 22.31 -8.60 9.95
C ALA A 51 23.75 -9.02 10.30
N HIS A 52 24.31 -8.62 11.45
CA HIS A 52 25.72 -8.86 11.83
C HIS A 52 25.95 -9.49 13.22
N SER A 53 24.94 -9.97 13.93
CA SER A 53 25.12 -10.69 15.20
C SER A 53 24.64 -12.14 15.10
N ASN A 54 25.57 -13.03 14.72
CA ASN A 54 25.46 -14.44 15.03
C ASN A 54 25.74 -14.62 16.53
N GLU A 55 24.74 -14.87 17.35
CA GLU A 55 24.91 -15.72 18.53
C GLU A 55 23.55 -16.19 19.06
N ALA A 56 23.50 -17.49 19.35
CA ALA A 56 22.31 -18.23 19.68
C ALA A 56 21.71 -17.78 21.03
N SER A 57 20.46 -17.33 21.02
CA SER A 57 19.61 -17.35 22.22
C SER A 57 18.21 -17.81 21.85
N THR A 58 17.95 -19.08 22.14
CA THR A 58 16.66 -19.74 22.07
C THR A 58 15.77 -19.29 23.23
N THR A 59 14.92 -18.30 23.01
CA THR A 59 13.63 -18.17 23.70
C THR A 59 12.56 -17.69 22.72
N ASP A 60 11.48 -18.47 22.61
CA ASP A 60 10.22 -18.26 21.88
C ASP A 60 10.10 -17.00 21.03
N THR A 61 10.62 -17.08 19.80
CA THR A 61 10.35 -16.11 18.75
C THR A 61 8.90 -16.26 18.28
N VAL A 62 7.96 -15.66 19.02
CA VAL A 62 6.61 -15.40 18.52
C VAL A 62 6.78 -14.63 17.21
N SER A 63 6.59 -15.31 16.09
CA SER A 63 6.73 -14.71 14.76
C SER A 63 5.87 -13.45 14.72
N LYS A 64 6.49 -12.27 14.77
CA LYS A 64 5.82 -10.98 14.77
C LYS A 64 5.01 -10.90 13.48
N LYS A 65 3.71 -11.24 13.53
CA LYS A 65 2.86 -11.24 12.34
C LYS A 65 2.83 -9.82 11.82
N ARG A 66 3.34 -9.61 10.60
CA ARG A 66 3.38 -8.30 9.96
C ARG A 66 1.97 -7.85 9.59
N VAL A 67 1.33 -7.12 10.49
CA VAL A 67 0.02 -6.51 10.26
C VAL A 67 0.17 -5.43 9.18
N ARG A 68 -0.76 -5.43 8.21
CA ARG A 68 -0.85 -4.41 7.16
C ARG A 68 -2.07 -3.55 7.40
N VAL A 69 -1.87 -2.24 7.48
CA VAL A 69 -2.94 -1.25 7.57
C VAL A 69 -3.00 -0.51 6.24
N SER A 70 -4.19 -0.46 5.63
CA SER A 70 -4.45 0.25 4.39
C SER A 70 -5.78 0.98 4.44
N GLU A 71 -5.93 1.99 3.59
CA GLU A 71 -7.21 2.67 3.40
C GLU A 71 -8.19 1.74 2.68
N ASP A 72 -9.43 1.73 3.17
CA ASP A 72 -10.54 1.07 2.49
C ASP A 72 -11.08 2.01 1.40
N PHE A 73 -10.78 1.68 0.14
CA PHE A 73 -11.22 2.43 -1.03
C PHE A 73 -12.38 1.71 -1.74
N PRO A 74 -13.33 2.46 -2.34
CA PRO A 74 -14.34 1.87 -3.21
C PRO A 74 -13.71 1.03 -4.32
N GLU A 75 -14.41 0.00 -4.78
CA GLU A 75 -13.88 -0.94 -5.79
C GLU A 75 -13.39 -0.24 -7.05
N ARG A 76 -14.13 0.76 -7.53
CA ARG A 76 -13.76 1.59 -8.67
C ARG A 76 -12.37 2.23 -8.51
N VAL A 77 -12.09 2.76 -7.32
CA VAL A 77 -10.81 3.42 -7.01
C VAL A 77 -9.69 2.39 -6.89
N ARG A 78 -9.97 1.24 -6.27
CA ARG A 78 -8.97 0.14 -6.18
C ARG A 78 -8.57 -0.35 -7.56
N LYS A 79 -9.54 -0.60 -8.45
CA LYS A 79 -9.27 -1.04 -9.83
C LYS A 79 -8.43 -0.01 -10.58
N ALA A 80 -8.85 1.25 -10.57
CA ALA A 80 -8.09 2.33 -11.20
C ALA A 80 -6.64 2.41 -10.69
N ARG A 81 -6.44 2.33 -9.36
CA ARG A 81 -5.09 2.31 -8.77
C ARG A 81 -4.28 1.12 -9.22
N SER A 82 -4.85 -0.09 -9.19
CA SER A 82 -4.17 -1.31 -9.62
C SER A 82 -3.73 -1.20 -11.08
N SER A 83 -4.57 -0.67 -11.95
CA SER A 83 -4.25 -0.46 -13.37
C SER A 83 -3.15 0.58 -13.59
N LEU A 84 -2.95 1.51 -12.64
CA LEU A 84 -1.88 2.51 -12.70
C LEU A 84 -0.56 2.04 -12.09
N ILE A 85 -0.51 0.88 -11.41
CA ILE A 85 0.71 0.36 -10.77
C ILE A 85 1.86 0.17 -11.77
N PRO A 86 1.66 -0.42 -12.97
CA PRO A 86 2.75 -0.58 -13.93
C PRO A 86 3.36 0.76 -14.34
N PHE A 87 2.52 1.76 -14.59
CA PHE A 87 2.99 3.10 -14.97
C PHE A 87 3.65 3.85 -13.81
N LEU A 88 3.22 3.62 -12.57
CA LEU A 88 3.91 4.10 -11.38
C LEU A 88 5.33 3.50 -11.29
N GLN A 89 5.48 2.19 -11.48
CA GLN A 89 6.77 1.51 -11.45
C GLN A 89 7.71 2.05 -12.53
N GLU A 90 7.24 2.12 -13.78
CA GLU A 90 8.00 2.68 -14.90
C GLU A 90 8.44 4.13 -14.63
N SER A 91 7.56 4.95 -14.05
CA SER A 91 7.90 6.33 -13.70
C SER A 91 8.94 6.41 -12.61
N LEU A 92 8.87 5.55 -11.59
CA LEU A 92 9.87 5.50 -10.51
C LEU A 92 11.23 4.99 -11.01
N GLU A 93 11.23 3.99 -11.88
CA GLU A 93 12.44 3.45 -12.53
C GLU A 93 13.11 4.51 -13.42
N ALA A 94 12.32 5.34 -14.10
CA ALA A 94 12.81 6.49 -14.86
C ALA A 94 13.24 7.68 -13.97
N GLY A 95 13.32 7.50 -12.65
CA GLY A 95 13.74 8.53 -11.69
C GLY A 95 12.72 9.67 -11.50
N LYS A 96 11.47 9.48 -11.95
CA LYS A 96 10.43 10.51 -11.86
C LYS A 96 9.78 10.48 -10.49
N ASN A 97 9.48 11.66 -9.95
CA ASN A 97 8.64 11.73 -8.76
C ASN A 97 7.19 11.35 -9.14
N ALA A 98 6.79 10.15 -8.74
CA ALA A 98 5.49 9.58 -9.04
C ALA A 98 4.80 9.06 -7.77
N TYR A 99 3.54 9.44 -7.56
CA TYR A 99 2.76 8.97 -6.41
C TYR A 99 1.25 8.89 -6.71
N PRO A 100 0.57 7.85 -6.19
CA PRO A 100 -0.87 7.72 -6.36
C PRO A 100 -1.62 8.71 -5.46
N ARG A 101 -2.63 9.37 -6.02
CA ARG A 101 -3.57 10.24 -5.31
C ARG A 101 -5.00 9.83 -5.64
N PHE A 102 -5.67 9.18 -4.69
CA PHE A 102 -7.00 8.59 -4.86
C PHE A 102 -7.04 7.63 -6.07
N ASP A 103 -7.77 7.97 -7.13
CA ASP A 103 -7.91 7.24 -8.40
C ASP A 103 -6.95 7.72 -9.51
N LYS A 104 -6.08 8.67 -9.19
CA LYS A 104 -5.12 9.28 -10.12
C LYS A 104 -3.68 8.92 -9.75
N LEU A 105 -2.81 9.02 -10.73
CA LEU A 105 -1.36 8.95 -10.55
C LEU A 105 -0.76 10.31 -10.90
N ILE A 106 -0.03 10.91 -9.96
CA ILE A 106 0.69 12.16 -10.19
C ILE A 106 2.11 11.82 -10.60
N VAL A 107 2.56 12.28 -11.77
CA VAL A 107 3.94 12.13 -12.25
C VAL A 107 4.46 13.51 -12.64
N TYR A 108 5.53 13.98 -11.99
CA TYR A 108 6.06 15.35 -12.18
C TYR A 108 4.98 16.45 -12.11
N GLY A 109 4.05 16.32 -11.16
CA GLY A 109 2.96 17.28 -10.98
C GLY A 109 1.82 17.18 -11.99
N ARG A 110 1.91 16.31 -13.00
CA ARG A 110 0.81 16.04 -13.94
C ARG A 110 -0.04 14.87 -13.45
N SER A 111 -1.36 15.00 -13.54
CA SER A 111 -2.31 13.96 -13.15
C SER A 111 -2.66 13.04 -14.30
N TYR A 112 -2.60 11.74 -14.06
CA TYR A 112 -2.97 10.69 -15.00
C TYR A 112 -4.10 9.84 -14.43
N VAL A 113 -5.05 9.47 -15.29
CA VAL A 113 -6.16 8.55 -14.99
C VAL A 113 -6.05 7.37 -15.94
N TYR A 114 -6.45 6.19 -15.49
CA TYR A 114 -6.50 5.01 -16.36
C TYR A 114 -7.72 5.07 -17.28
N ASP A 115 -7.49 5.04 -18.60
CA ASP A 115 -8.57 4.92 -19.60
C ASP A 115 -8.72 3.45 -19.98
N GLU A 116 -9.83 2.84 -19.55
CA GLU A 116 -10.14 1.43 -19.84
C GLU A 116 -10.28 1.18 -21.35
N ASN A 117 -10.76 2.15 -22.13
CA ASN A 117 -10.96 1.99 -23.58
C ASN A 117 -9.62 1.91 -24.33
N LYS A 118 -8.62 2.65 -23.85
CA LYS A 118 -7.28 2.71 -24.46
C LYS A 118 -6.27 1.81 -23.75
N ASN A 119 -6.70 1.14 -22.69
CA ASN A 119 -5.90 0.27 -21.82
C ASN A 119 -4.59 0.93 -21.35
N ARG A 120 -4.60 2.26 -21.14
CA ARG A 120 -3.40 3.05 -20.83
C ARG A 120 -3.70 4.27 -19.96
N PRO A 121 -2.72 4.75 -19.18
CA PRO A 121 -2.84 6.01 -18.46
C PRO A 121 -2.91 7.19 -19.44
N VAL A 122 -3.90 8.05 -19.26
CA VAL A 122 -4.08 9.28 -20.05
C VAL A 122 -3.93 10.50 -19.14
N PRO A 123 -3.35 11.60 -19.63
CA PRO A 123 -3.34 12.86 -18.90
C PRO A 123 -4.78 13.29 -18.60
N SER A 124 -5.04 13.58 -17.33
CA SER A 124 -6.26 14.22 -16.89
C SER A 124 -5.97 15.71 -16.70
N PHE A 125 -6.62 16.52 -17.51
CA PHE A 125 -6.66 17.96 -17.34
C PHE A 125 -7.79 18.26 -16.34
N ILE A 126 -7.43 18.80 -15.18
CA ILE A 126 -8.38 19.40 -14.23
C ILE A 126 -8.23 20.90 -14.40
#